data_AF-A0A7Y2FFB8-F1
#
_entry.id   AF-A0A7Y2FFB8-F1
#
_cell.length_a   1.000
_cell.length_b   1.000
_cell.length_c   1.000
_cell.angle_alpha   90.00
_cell.angle_beta   90.00
_cell.angle_gamma   90.00
#
_symmetry.space_group_name_H-M   'P 1'
#
loop_
_entity.id
_entity.type
_entity.pdbx_description
1 polymer ?
#
loop_
_entity_poly.entity_id
_entity_poly.type
_entity_poly.pdbx_seq_one_letter_code
_entity_poly.pdbx_strand_id
1 'polypeptide(L)' 'IEHDVKDVQREIAERDARDSGRKVAPLVFPDGGIRIDTTGLSIGDQIARIVALARERGA' A
#
# COMPACT_ATOMS: atom_id res chain seq x y z
N ILE A 1 13.34 -14.42 -16.61
CA ILE A 1 12.35 -15.37 -16.05
C ILE A 1 11.01 -14.73 -16.28
N GLU A 2 10.14 -15.38 -17.05
CA GLU A 2 8.78 -14.90 -17.33
C GLU A 2 7.86 -15.54 -16.29
N HIS A 3 7.14 -14.72 -15.53
CA HIS A 3 6.13 -15.17 -14.56
C HIS A 3 4.75 -14.85 -15.14
N ASP A 4 3.83 -15.82 -15.08
CA ASP A 4 2.44 -15.59 -15.47
C ASP A 4 1.79 -14.57 -14.53
N VAL A 5 0.96 -13.68 -15.09
CA VAL A 5 0.28 -12.64 -14.30
C VAL A 5 -0.55 -13.25 -13.15
N LYS A 6 -1.15 -14.43 -13.36
CA LYS A 6 -1.93 -15.12 -12.32
C LYS A 6 -1.05 -15.64 -11.20
N ASP A 7 0.19 -16.05 -11.50
CA ASP A 7 1.14 -16.48 -10.48
C ASP A 7 1.53 -15.30 -9.59
N VAL A 8 1.86 -14.16 -10.20
CA VAL A 8 2.17 -12.93 -9.48
C VAL A 8 0.99 -12.47 -8.61
N GLN A 9 -0.24 -12.53 -9.14
CA GLN A 9 -1.45 -12.18 -8.38
C GLN A 9 -1.66 -13.09 -7.17
N ARG A 10 -1.45 -14.40 -7.34
CA ARG A 10 -1.56 -15.38 -6.24
C ARG A 10 -0.52 -15.10 -5.16
N GLU A 11 0.74 -14.86 -5.54
CA GLU A 11 1.81 -14.56 -4.61
C GLU A 11 1.55 -13.28 -3.80
N ILE A 12 1.02 -12.23 -4.45
CA ILE A 12 0.62 -10.99 -3.78
C ILE A 12 -0.49 -11.27 -2.76
N ALA A 13 -1.54 -12.00 -3.14
CA ALA A 13 -2.65 -12.32 -2.25
C ALA A 13 -2.21 -13.17 -1.04
N GLU A 14 -1.34 -14.16 -1.26
CA GLU A 14 -0.78 -14.98 -0.18
C GLU A 14 0.08 -14.16 0.78
N ARG A 15 0.88 -13.22 0.27
CA ARG A 15 1.67 -12.30 1.09
C ARG A 15 0.76 -11.41 1.93
N ASP A 16 -0.25 -10.79 1.32
CA ASP A 16 -1.15 -9.87 2.00
C ASP A 16 -1.92 -10.60 3.14
N ALA A 17 -2.38 -11.83 2.90
CA ALA A 17 -3.00 -12.66 3.94
C ALA A 17 -2.04 -13.00 5.09
N ARG A 18 -0.77 -13.32 4.77
CA ARG A 18 0.26 -13.61 5.77
C ARG A 18 0.60 -12.37 6.61
N ASP A 19 0.73 -11.22 5.97
CA ASP A 19 1.10 -9.96 6.62
C ASP A 19 -0.02 -9.43 7.52
N SER A 20 -1.29 -9.55 7.12
CA SER A 20 -2.42 -9.19 7.97
C SER A 20 -2.68 -10.20 9.10
N GLY A 21 -2.31 -11.47 8.91
CA GLY A 21 -2.52 -12.54 9.91
C GLY A 21 -1.38 -12.74 10.92
N ARG A 22 -0.24 -12.04 10.80
CA ARG A 22 0.92 -12.27 11.67
C ARG A 22 0.65 -11.84 13.13
N LYS A 23 1.12 -12.66 14.09
CA LYS A 23 0.92 -12.39 15.54
C LYS A 23 1.63 -11.14 16.04
N VAL A 24 2.74 -10.76 15.42
CA VAL A 24 3.57 -9.62 15.84
C VAL A 24 3.52 -8.55 14.76
N ALA A 25 3.13 -7.34 15.16
CA ALA A 25 3.00 -6.16 14.29
C ALA A 25 2.12 -6.39 13.03
N PRO A 26 0.91 -6.97 13.09
CA PRO A 26 0.09 -7.26 11.91
C PRO A 26 -0.08 -6.06 10.96
N LEU A 27 -0.19 -6.32 9.66
CA LEU A 27 -0.57 -5.29 8.68
C LEU A 27 -2.03 -4.91 8.92
N VAL A 28 -2.21 -3.79 9.63
CA VAL A 28 -3.50 -3.19 9.97
C VAL A 28 -3.54 -1.75 9.49
N PHE A 29 -4.75 -1.23 9.29
CA PHE A 29 -4.94 0.21 9.11
C PHE A 29 -4.87 0.90 10.49
N PRO A 30 -3.91 1.79 10.73
CA PRO A 30 -3.75 2.43 12.04
C PRO A 30 -4.82 3.48 12.29
N ASP A 31 -5.09 3.76 13.57
CA ASP A 31 -5.93 4.89 13.95
C ASP A 31 -5.31 6.20 13.46
N GLY A 32 -6.14 7.05 12.84
CA GLY A 32 -5.68 8.28 12.20
C GLY A 32 -4.96 8.08 10.85
N GLY A 33 -4.85 6.84 10.36
CA GLY A 33 -4.34 6.55 9.03
C GLY A 33 -5.17 7.22 7.94
N ILE A 34 -4.53 7.58 6.83
CA ILE A 34 -5.18 8.18 5.66
C ILE A 34 -5.04 7.22 4.48
N ARG A 35 -6.17 6.78 3.93
CA ARG A 35 -6.19 5.92 2.74
C ARG A 35 -5.82 6.75 1.51
N ILE A 36 -4.74 6.37 0.84
CA ILE A 36 -4.37 6.90 -0.48
C ILE A 36 -4.42 5.73 -1.45
N ASP A 37 -5.41 5.75 -2.34
CA ASP A 37 -5.44 4.82 -3.48
C ASP A 37 -4.60 5.39 -4.61
N THR A 38 -3.61 4.62 -5.04
CA THR A 38 -2.66 4.99 -6.09
C THR A 38 -2.92 4.26 -7.40
N THR A 39 -4.01 3.49 -7.49
CA THR A 39 -4.40 2.77 -8.71
C THR A 39 -4.51 3.75 -9.88
N GLY A 40 -3.71 3.52 -10.93
CA GLY A 40 -3.71 4.34 -12.14
C GLY A 40 -3.03 5.72 -12.00
N LEU A 41 -2.46 6.06 -10.85
CA LEU A 41 -1.72 7.32 -10.67
C LEU A 41 -0.27 7.19 -11.15
N SER A 42 0.23 8.25 -11.79
CA SER A 42 1.67 8.35 -12.04
C SER A 42 2.44 8.49 -10.73
N ILE A 43 3.73 8.15 -10.72
CA ILE A 43 4.59 8.35 -9.55
C ILE A 43 4.63 9.82 -9.12
N GLY A 44 4.60 10.76 -10.08
CA GLY A 44 4.55 12.20 -9.79
C GLY A 44 3.28 12.59 -9.04
N ASP A 45 2.12 12.10 -9.48
CA ASP A 45 0.82 12.37 -8.83
C ASP A 45 0.76 11.78 -7.43
N GLN A 46 1.32 10.58 -7.24
CA GLN A 46 1.41 9.93 -5.93
C GLN A 46 2.23 10.78 -4.95
N ILE A 47 3.42 11.23 -5.38
CA ILE A 47 4.31 12.08 -4.56
C ILE A 47 3.64 13.40 -4.22
N ALA A 48 3.07 14.08 -5.21
CA ALA A 48 2.39 15.36 -5.02
C ALA A 48 1.27 15.24 -3.97
N ARG A 49 0.47 14.17 -4.05
CA ARG A 49 -0.62 13.91 -3.10
C ARG A 49 -0.11 13.65 -1.68
N ILE A 50 0.94 12.85 -1.52
CA ILE A 50 1.53 12.56 -0.21
C ILE A 50 2.12 13.83 0.42
N VAL A 51 2.89 14.62 -0.34
CA VAL A 51 3.53 15.85 0.15
C VAL A 51 2.50 16.90 0.56
N ALA A 52 1.42 17.07 -0.21
CA ALA A 52 0.33 17.98 0.15
C ALA A 52 -0.31 17.58 1.49
N LEU A 53 -0.69 16.30 1.65
CA LEU A 53 -1.30 15.79 2.87
C LEU A 53 -0.39 15.94 4.11
N ALA A 54 0.93 15.78 3.92
CA ALA A 54 1.91 15.96 4.98
C ALA A 54 2.00 17.43 5.43
N ARG A 55 2.08 18.38 4.48
CA ARG A 55 2.13 19.82 4.77
C ARG A 55 0.88 20.33 5.48
N GLU A 56 -0.30 19.87 5.06
CA GLU A 56 -1.57 20.19 5.74
C GLU A 56 -1.58 19.79 7.22
N ARG A 57 -0.76 18.81 7.60
CA ARG A 57 -0.70 18.22 8.94
C ARG A 57 0.53 18.67 9.73
N GLY A 58 1.26 19.67 9.23
CA GLY A 58 2.36 20.31 9.93
C GLY A 58 3.69 19.56 9.89
N ALA A 59 3.89 18.72 8.86
CA ALA A 59 5.21 18.13 8.56
C ALA A 59 6.19 19.14 7.97
#